data_AF-A0A7L2WM43-F1
#
_entry.id   AF-A0A7L2WM43-F1
#
_cell.length_a   1.000
_cell.length_b   1.000
_cell.length_c   1.000
_cell.angle_alpha   90.00
_cell.angle_beta   90.00
_cell.angle_gamma   90.00
#
_symmetry.space_group_name_H-M   'P 1'
#
loop_
_entity.id
_entity.type
_entity.pdbx_description
1 polymer ?
#
loop_
_entity_poly.entity_id
_entity_poly.type
_entity_poly.pdbx_seq_one_letter_code
_entity_poly.pdbx_strand_id
1 'polypeptide(L)'
;SQKIHFHGYPSEEYDVLTEDGYFLSLNRIPHGKGDAGHSGSRSPVLIMHGFSLDGGDWVDNLPNSSLGFILADAGYDVWIGNSRGNSWSHRHLNLSVNQEEFWDFSFHEMAVYDLPAMVGFILRQTGQEKLFYIGHAQGNSLGFIAFSSMPHLAEKIKMFFVLGPAYILRTGKGPVLSLFYLPGAIIKVIFRRKEGALLGWEQKVALARACSCQLLGRLCTDGIFLLGGFNKKNLN
;
A
#
# COMPACT_ATOMS: atom_id res chain seq x y z
N SER A 1 8.91 -9.45 0.99
CA SER A 1 9.89 -10.12 1.89
C SER A 1 11.38 -9.78 1.76
N GLN A 2 11.98 -9.69 0.57
CA GLN A 2 13.47 -9.61 0.47
C GLN A 2 14.09 -8.42 1.23
N LYS A 3 13.47 -7.22 1.17
CA LYS A 3 13.90 -6.03 1.94
C LYS A 3 13.85 -6.27 3.46
N ILE A 4 12.80 -6.92 3.94
CA ILE A 4 12.58 -7.24 5.36
C ILE A 4 13.67 -8.19 5.87
N HIS A 5 13.92 -9.28 5.14
CA HIS A 5 14.97 -10.24 5.47
C HIS A 5 16.37 -9.65 5.37
N PHE A 6 16.64 -8.81 4.38
CA PHE A 6 17.92 -8.13 4.23
C PHE A 6 18.27 -7.31 5.48
N HIS A 7 17.28 -6.67 6.09
CA HIS A 7 17.48 -5.95 7.34
C HIS A 7 17.51 -6.86 8.58
N GLY A 8 17.30 -8.16 8.47
CA GLY A 8 17.38 -9.11 9.59
C GLY A 8 16.10 -9.24 10.42
N TYR A 9 14.95 -8.87 9.86
CA TYR A 9 13.64 -9.12 10.48
C TYR A 9 13.03 -10.43 9.96
N PRO A 10 12.17 -11.09 10.77
CA PRO A 10 11.30 -12.16 10.26
C PRO A 10 10.34 -11.59 9.20
N SER A 11 10.05 -12.37 8.17
CA SER A 11 9.12 -12.01 7.10
C SER A 11 8.24 -13.20 6.79
N GLU A 12 6.94 -12.99 6.78
CA GLU A 12 5.94 -13.96 6.33
C GLU A 12 5.12 -13.34 5.19
N GLU A 13 4.67 -14.16 4.25
CA GLU A 13 3.80 -13.74 3.14
C GLU A 13 2.54 -14.57 3.14
N TYR A 14 1.42 -13.91 2.87
CA TYR A 14 0.09 -14.52 2.82
C TYR A 14 -0.68 -14.04 1.60
N ASP A 15 -1.43 -14.95 1.01
CA ASP A 15 -2.43 -14.62 -0.01
C ASP A 15 -3.81 -14.57 0.62
N VAL A 16 -4.53 -13.48 0.37
CA VAL A 16 -5.90 -13.27 0.85
C VAL A 16 -6.83 -13.15 -0.34
N LEU A 17 -7.82 -14.04 -0.38
CA LEU A 17 -8.87 -14.02 -1.38
C LEU A 17 -9.98 -13.05 -0.98
N THR A 18 -10.30 -12.10 -1.85
CA THR A 18 -11.45 -11.21 -1.71
C THR A 18 -12.74 -11.90 -2.15
N GLU A 19 -13.88 -11.38 -1.71
CA GLU A 19 -15.20 -11.92 -2.07
C GLU A 19 -15.43 -11.92 -3.59
N ASP A 20 -14.94 -10.89 -4.27
CA ASP A 20 -15.07 -10.73 -5.71
C ASP A 20 -13.95 -11.43 -6.52
N GLY A 21 -13.02 -12.13 -5.86
CA GLY A 21 -12.13 -13.10 -6.49
C GLY A 21 -10.67 -12.66 -6.70
N TYR A 22 -10.24 -11.50 -6.19
CA TYR A 22 -8.84 -11.07 -6.23
C TYR A 22 -8.01 -11.76 -5.15
N PHE A 23 -6.76 -12.10 -5.49
CA PHE A 23 -5.76 -12.51 -4.51
C PHE A 23 -4.86 -11.34 -4.16
N LEU A 24 -4.85 -10.98 -2.88
CA LEU A 24 -4.06 -9.90 -2.32
C LEU A 24 -2.85 -10.46 -1.57
N SER A 25 -1.67 -9.91 -1.83
CA SER A 25 -0.47 -10.25 -1.07
C SER A 25 -0.38 -9.42 0.22
N LEU A 26 -0.30 -10.08 1.37
CA LEU A 26 0.02 -9.48 2.66
C LEU A 26 1.45 -9.87 3.05
N ASN A 27 2.26 -8.88 3.43
CA ASN A 27 3.54 -9.12 4.07
C ASN A 27 3.38 -8.92 5.59
N ARG A 28 4.06 -9.72 6.40
CA ARG A 28 4.00 -9.63 7.86
C ARG A 28 5.40 -9.62 8.46
N ILE A 29 5.61 -8.71 9.41
CA ILE A 29 6.77 -8.68 10.31
C ILE A 29 6.25 -9.03 11.72
N PRO A 30 6.30 -10.31 12.13
CA PRO A 30 5.65 -10.75 13.36
C PRO A 30 6.29 -10.19 14.64
N HIS A 31 7.57 -9.81 14.60
CA HIS A 31 8.30 -9.21 15.72
C HIS A 31 9.56 -8.46 15.24
N GLY A 32 10.11 -7.61 16.12
CA GLY A 32 11.36 -6.88 15.90
C GLY A 32 12.62 -7.75 15.93
N LYS A 33 13.79 -7.11 15.74
CA LYS A 33 15.08 -7.82 15.76
C LYS A 33 15.43 -8.29 17.16
N GLY A 34 15.98 -9.51 17.24
CA GLY A 34 16.51 -10.05 18.49
C GLY A 34 15.44 -10.32 19.55
N ASP A 35 14.24 -10.73 19.12
CA ASP A 35 13.12 -11.05 19.99
C ASP A 35 13.50 -12.09 21.06
N ALA A 36 13.91 -11.58 22.22
CA ALA A 36 14.38 -12.32 23.37
C ALA A 36 13.19 -12.75 24.24
N GLY A 37 12.30 -13.56 23.68
CA GLY A 37 11.31 -14.30 24.48
C GLY A 37 10.06 -13.53 24.88
N HIS A 38 9.56 -12.58 24.09
CA HIS A 38 8.18 -12.10 24.25
C HIS A 38 7.19 -13.14 23.73
N SER A 39 6.80 -14.05 24.62
CA SER A 39 5.80 -15.11 24.41
C SER A 39 4.34 -14.62 24.46
N GLY A 40 4.11 -13.30 24.49
CA GLY A 40 2.78 -12.69 24.55
C GLY A 40 2.17 -12.46 23.18
N SER A 41 0.83 -12.46 23.12
CA SER A 41 0.09 -12.10 21.90
C SER A 41 0.27 -10.60 21.60
N ARG A 42 0.89 -10.29 20.46
CA ARG A 42 1.15 -8.91 20.02
C ARG A 42 -0.08 -8.32 19.35
N SER A 43 -0.27 -7.01 19.51
CA SER A 43 -1.37 -6.32 18.84
C SER A 43 -1.06 -6.16 17.35
N PRO A 44 -1.95 -6.62 16.44
CA PRO A 44 -1.77 -6.47 15.02
C PRO A 44 -1.96 -5.01 14.58
N VAL A 45 -1.13 -4.59 13.62
CA VAL A 45 -1.23 -3.29 12.95
C VAL A 45 -1.26 -3.54 11.44
N LEU A 46 -2.36 -3.17 10.78
CA LEU A 46 -2.43 -3.16 9.32
C LEU A 46 -2.02 -1.79 8.80
N ILE A 47 -1.01 -1.75 7.94
CA ILE A 47 -0.49 -0.55 7.29
C ILE A 47 -0.83 -0.59 5.79
N MET A 48 -1.48 0.46 5.28
CA MET A 48 -1.95 0.56 3.90
C MET A 48 -1.30 1.72 3.15
N HIS A 49 -0.72 1.41 1.98
CA HIS A 49 -0.06 2.35 1.09
C HIS A 49 -1.03 3.32 0.38
N GLY A 50 -0.47 4.31 -0.31
CA GLY A 50 -1.21 5.31 -1.08
C GLY A 50 -1.44 4.93 -2.55
N PHE A 51 -1.94 5.89 -3.33
CA PHE A 51 -2.19 5.72 -4.77
C PHE A 51 -0.89 5.44 -5.53
N SER A 52 -0.90 4.43 -6.40
CA SER A 52 0.26 4.02 -7.23
C SER A 52 1.52 3.62 -6.44
N LEU A 53 1.35 3.19 -5.21
CA LEU A 53 2.41 2.69 -4.32
C LEU A 53 2.18 1.20 -4.01
N ASP A 54 3.08 0.61 -3.23
CA ASP A 54 2.93 -0.74 -2.72
C ASP A 54 3.37 -0.87 -1.25
N GLY A 55 3.27 -2.07 -0.68
CA GLY A 55 3.64 -2.32 0.71
C GLY A 55 5.12 -2.07 1.04
N GLY A 56 6.01 -2.08 0.03
CA GLY A 56 7.44 -1.88 0.17
C GLY A 56 7.81 -0.52 0.76
N ASP A 57 7.00 0.52 0.52
CA ASP A 57 7.19 1.88 1.01
C ASP A 57 7.43 1.94 2.53
N TRP A 58 6.81 1.04 3.29
CA TRP A 58 6.88 0.99 4.74
C TRP A 58 8.19 0.39 5.29
N VAL A 59 9.02 -0.14 4.39
CA VAL A 59 10.29 -0.84 4.68
C VAL A 59 11.41 -0.44 3.70
N ASP A 60 11.27 0.69 3.00
CA ASP A 60 12.23 1.16 1.99
C ASP A 60 13.48 1.81 2.57
N ASN A 61 13.35 2.48 3.73
CA ASN A 61 14.46 3.11 4.42
C ASN A 61 15.09 2.17 5.46
N LEU A 62 16.05 2.68 6.21
CA LEU A 62 16.71 1.96 7.30
C LEU A 62 15.73 1.56 8.41
N PRO A 63 16.06 0.53 9.21
CA PRO A 63 15.24 0.06 10.34
C PRO A 63 14.77 1.15 11.31
N ASN A 64 15.60 2.15 11.58
CA ASN A 64 15.29 3.23 12.51
C ASN A 64 14.50 4.39 11.88
N SER A 65 14.16 4.32 10.59
CA SER A 65 13.43 5.38 9.86
C SER A 65 12.28 4.85 9.00
N SER A 66 12.04 3.54 9.00
CA SER A 66 10.93 2.87 8.32
C SER A 66 9.87 2.44 9.32
N LEU A 67 8.63 2.90 9.14
CA LEU A 67 7.54 2.66 10.09
C LEU A 67 7.30 1.17 10.36
N GLY A 68 7.39 0.31 9.34
CA GLY A 68 7.20 -1.13 9.50
C GLY A 68 8.20 -1.75 10.48
N PHE A 69 9.48 -1.34 10.41
CA PHE A 69 10.52 -1.82 11.31
C PHE A 69 10.40 -1.22 12.70
N ILE A 70 10.12 0.09 12.81
CA ILE A 70 9.94 0.77 14.09
C ILE A 70 8.79 0.15 14.89
N LEU A 71 7.67 -0.17 14.25
CA LEU A 71 6.52 -0.82 14.92
C LEU A 71 6.86 -2.24 15.38
N ALA A 72 7.58 -3.00 14.55
CA ALA A 72 8.00 -4.36 14.92
C ALA A 72 8.93 -4.34 16.15
N ASP A 73 9.90 -3.43 16.19
CA ASP A 73 10.80 -3.24 17.34
C ASP A 73 10.09 -2.68 18.58
N ALA A 74 8.99 -1.94 18.38
CA ALA A 74 8.11 -1.49 19.45
C ALA A 74 7.15 -2.59 19.98
N GLY A 75 7.22 -3.82 19.45
CA GLY A 75 6.47 -4.97 19.95
C GLY A 75 5.11 -5.21 19.28
N TYR A 76 4.84 -4.60 18.13
CA TYR A 76 3.62 -4.85 17.36
C TYR A 76 3.80 -6.02 16.38
N ASP A 77 2.68 -6.66 16.04
CA ASP A 77 2.62 -7.61 14.92
C ASP A 77 2.24 -6.83 13.65
N VAL A 78 3.20 -6.60 12.77
CA VAL A 78 3.04 -5.66 11.65
C VAL A 78 2.57 -6.39 10.41
N TRP A 79 1.46 -5.93 9.85
CA TRP A 79 0.86 -6.41 8.62
C TRP A 79 0.87 -5.30 7.56
N ILE A 80 1.42 -5.58 6.40
CA ILE A 80 1.62 -4.64 5.30
C ILE A 80 0.74 -5.11 4.13
N GLY A 81 -0.33 -4.37 3.86
CA GLY A 81 -1.29 -4.71 2.82
C GLY A 81 -0.90 -4.20 1.43
N ASN A 82 -1.32 -4.95 0.41
CA ASN A 82 -1.21 -4.58 -0.99
C ASN A 82 -2.59 -4.57 -1.65
N SER A 83 -2.99 -3.43 -2.21
CA SER A 83 -4.25 -3.31 -2.95
C SER A 83 -4.23 -4.11 -4.25
N ARG A 84 -5.40 -4.61 -4.67
CA ARG A 84 -5.61 -5.22 -6.00
C ARG A 84 -4.98 -4.37 -7.11
N GLY A 85 -4.36 -5.04 -8.08
CA GLY A 85 -3.77 -4.37 -9.23
C GLY A 85 -2.42 -3.68 -8.98
N ASN A 86 -1.85 -3.73 -7.78
CA ASN A 86 -0.44 -3.38 -7.58
C ASN A 86 0.48 -4.57 -7.90
N SER A 87 1.80 -4.37 -7.94
CA SER A 87 2.79 -5.38 -8.36
C SER A 87 2.75 -6.72 -7.63
N TRP A 88 2.12 -6.78 -6.45
CA TRP A 88 2.05 -7.98 -5.61
C TRP A 88 0.65 -8.62 -5.60
N SER A 89 -0.37 -7.93 -6.12
CA SER A 89 -1.78 -8.35 -6.08
C SER A 89 -2.40 -8.38 -7.50
N HIS A 90 -1.73 -9.10 -8.42
CA HIS A 90 -2.08 -9.24 -9.86
C HIS A 90 -2.74 -10.57 -10.21
N ARG A 91 -3.49 -11.18 -9.29
CA ARG A 91 -4.14 -12.48 -9.50
C ARG A 91 -5.62 -12.42 -9.17
N HIS A 92 -6.38 -13.20 -9.92
CA HIS A 92 -7.82 -13.32 -9.76
C HIS A 92 -8.26 -14.76 -10.06
N LEU A 93 -9.36 -15.22 -9.46
CA LEU A 93 -9.88 -16.58 -9.66
C LEU A 93 -10.20 -16.87 -11.14
N ASN A 94 -10.89 -15.93 -11.79
CA ASN A 94 -11.48 -16.14 -13.12
C ASN A 94 -10.98 -15.19 -14.20
N LEU A 95 -10.14 -14.20 -13.85
CA LEU A 95 -9.75 -13.12 -14.75
C LEU A 95 -8.24 -13.08 -14.90
N SER A 96 -7.77 -12.82 -16.10
CA SER A 96 -6.37 -12.55 -16.41
C SER A 96 -6.11 -11.04 -16.40
N VAL A 97 -4.91 -10.62 -16.02
CA VAL A 97 -4.41 -9.24 -16.17
C VAL A 97 -4.50 -8.70 -17.61
N ASN A 98 -4.67 -9.58 -18.60
CA ASN A 98 -4.86 -9.19 -19.99
C ASN A 98 -6.31 -8.80 -20.34
N GLN A 99 -7.27 -9.00 -19.45
CA GLN A 99 -8.70 -8.69 -19.64
C GLN A 99 -9.01 -7.30 -19.07
N GLU A 100 -9.88 -6.51 -19.70
CA GLU A 100 -10.25 -5.18 -19.19
C GLU A 100 -11.02 -5.28 -17.87
N GLU A 101 -11.82 -6.34 -17.72
CA GLU A 101 -12.63 -6.66 -16.55
C GLU A 101 -11.80 -6.89 -15.29
N PHE A 102 -10.54 -7.32 -15.42
CA PHE A 102 -9.60 -7.40 -14.30
C PHE A 102 -9.25 -6.01 -13.74
N TRP A 103 -9.34 -4.97 -14.55
CA TRP A 103 -8.97 -3.60 -14.18
C TRP A 103 -10.18 -2.71 -13.94
N ASP A 104 -11.39 -3.26 -14.00
CA ASP A 104 -12.64 -2.53 -13.76
C ASP A 104 -12.92 -2.43 -12.26
N PHE A 105 -12.02 -1.74 -11.56
CA PHE A 105 -12.13 -1.43 -10.15
C PHE A 105 -11.59 -0.03 -9.87
N SER A 106 -11.89 0.48 -8.69
CA SER A 106 -11.43 1.74 -8.16
C SER A 106 -11.05 1.58 -6.68
N PHE A 107 -10.78 2.68 -6.01
CA PHE A 107 -10.64 2.69 -4.55
C PHE A 107 -11.92 2.25 -3.83
N HIS A 108 -13.09 2.25 -4.51
CA HIS A 108 -14.33 1.76 -3.93
C HIS A 108 -14.22 0.25 -3.62
N GLU A 109 -13.89 -0.56 -4.62
CA GLU A 109 -13.74 -2.02 -4.50
C GLU A 109 -12.61 -2.36 -3.52
N MET A 110 -11.51 -1.60 -3.53
CA MET A 110 -10.45 -1.75 -2.52
C MET A 110 -10.98 -1.54 -1.09
N ALA A 111 -11.88 -0.58 -0.88
CA ALA A 111 -12.42 -0.31 0.44
C ALA A 111 -13.45 -1.36 0.88
N VAL A 112 -14.30 -1.84 -0.03
CA VAL A 112 -15.43 -2.73 0.30
C VAL A 112 -15.10 -4.22 0.17
N TYR A 113 -14.03 -4.60 -0.53
CA TYR A 113 -13.62 -6.00 -0.69
C TYR A 113 -12.21 -6.27 -0.14
N ASP A 114 -11.20 -5.47 -0.52
CA ASP A 114 -9.82 -5.75 -0.10
C ASP A 114 -9.66 -5.59 1.41
N LEU A 115 -10.10 -4.45 1.94
CA LEU A 115 -9.89 -4.12 3.35
C LEU A 115 -10.62 -5.09 4.30
N PRO A 116 -11.90 -5.46 4.09
CA PRO A 116 -12.55 -6.49 4.89
C PRO A 116 -11.86 -7.86 4.80
N ALA A 117 -11.39 -8.25 3.62
CA ALA A 117 -10.70 -9.52 3.42
C ALA A 117 -9.38 -9.55 4.21
N MET A 118 -8.56 -8.50 4.10
CA MET A 118 -7.30 -8.37 4.84
C MET A 118 -7.54 -8.33 6.36
N VAL A 119 -8.44 -7.46 6.83
CA VAL A 119 -8.75 -7.36 8.27
C VAL A 119 -9.27 -8.69 8.81
N GLY A 120 -10.21 -9.32 8.10
CA GLY A 120 -10.77 -10.61 8.49
C GLY A 120 -9.71 -11.72 8.54
N PHE A 121 -8.80 -11.76 7.57
CA PHE A 121 -7.69 -12.69 7.56
C PHE A 121 -6.77 -12.50 8.77
N ILE A 122 -6.32 -11.25 9.01
CA ILE A 122 -5.39 -10.92 10.10
C ILE A 122 -5.96 -11.32 11.46
N LEU A 123 -7.22 -10.99 11.73
CA LEU A 123 -7.86 -11.30 13.01
C LEU A 123 -7.99 -12.81 13.22
N ARG A 124 -8.33 -13.57 12.17
CA ARG A 124 -8.35 -15.05 12.23
C ARG A 124 -6.96 -15.63 12.47
N GLN A 125 -5.95 -15.13 11.77
CA GLN A 125 -4.58 -15.63 11.83
C GLN A 125 -3.91 -15.33 13.17
N THR A 126 -4.24 -14.18 13.77
CA THR A 126 -3.65 -13.73 15.05
C THR A 126 -4.46 -14.13 16.28
N GLY A 127 -5.73 -14.51 16.10
CA GLY A 127 -6.68 -14.75 17.20
C GLY A 127 -7.10 -13.47 17.94
N GLN A 128 -6.78 -12.29 17.42
CA GLN A 128 -7.11 -11.01 18.02
C GLN A 128 -8.50 -10.55 17.59
N GLU A 129 -9.22 -9.86 18.49
CA GLU A 129 -10.55 -9.33 18.19
C GLU A 129 -10.49 -8.03 17.38
N LYS A 130 -9.42 -7.24 17.57
CA LYS A 130 -9.25 -5.92 16.94
C LYS A 130 -7.80 -5.65 16.55
N LEU A 131 -7.60 -4.84 15.52
CA LEU A 131 -6.29 -4.39 15.06
C LEU A 131 -6.19 -2.86 14.98
N PHE A 132 -4.97 -2.32 14.95
CA PHE A 132 -4.74 -0.93 14.61
C PHE A 132 -4.65 -0.77 13.10
N TYR A 133 -5.17 0.34 12.56
CA TYR A 133 -5.09 0.63 11.14
C TYR A 133 -4.31 1.92 10.89
N ILE A 134 -3.34 1.88 9.99
CA ILE A 134 -2.55 3.03 9.58
C ILE A 134 -2.69 3.18 8.06
N GLY A 135 -3.16 4.34 7.60
CA GLY A 135 -3.27 4.66 6.18
C GLY A 135 -2.36 5.80 5.76
N HIS A 136 -1.85 5.75 4.53
CA HIS A 136 -1.25 6.88 3.85
C HIS A 136 -2.03 7.25 2.58
N ALA A 137 -2.31 8.54 2.37
CA ALA A 137 -3.00 9.04 1.18
C ALA A 137 -4.27 8.23 0.84
N GLN A 138 -4.28 7.49 -0.28
CA GLN A 138 -5.43 6.65 -0.68
C GLN A 138 -5.74 5.55 0.34
N GLY A 139 -4.76 5.01 1.06
CA GLY A 139 -5.00 4.08 2.16
C GLY A 139 -5.94 4.68 3.21
N ASN A 140 -5.87 6.00 3.43
CA ASN A 140 -6.83 6.66 4.31
C ASN A 140 -8.24 6.68 3.71
N SER A 141 -8.38 6.94 2.41
CA SER A 141 -9.67 6.91 1.73
C SER A 141 -10.34 5.54 1.87
N LEU A 142 -9.57 4.46 1.78
CA LEU A 142 -10.08 3.10 2.00
C LEU A 142 -10.67 2.95 3.40
N GLY A 143 -9.92 3.34 4.43
CA GLY A 143 -10.39 3.33 5.82
C GLY A 143 -11.63 4.20 6.02
N PHE A 144 -11.67 5.42 5.47
CA PHE A 144 -12.83 6.31 5.58
C PHE A 144 -14.09 5.72 4.96
N ILE A 145 -13.99 5.16 3.75
CA ILE A 145 -15.13 4.55 3.06
C ILE A 145 -15.59 3.31 3.85
N ALA A 146 -14.66 2.42 4.16
CA ALA A 146 -14.96 1.15 4.78
C ALA A 146 -15.53 1.32 6.19
N PHE A 147 -14.87 2.10 7.05
CA PHE A 147 -15.27 2.21 8.46
C PHE A 147 -16.50 3.09 8.67
N SER A 148 -16.84 3.96 7.72
CA SER A 148 -18.12 4.71 7.76
C SER A 148 -19.31 3.92 7.23
N SER A 149 -19.07 3.00 6.29
CA SER A 149 -20.13 2.26 5.59
C SER A 149 -20.33 0.83 6.10
N MET A 150 -19.38 0.27 6.85
CA MET A 150 -19.41 -1.09 7.41
C MET A 150 -19.14 -1.07 8.93
N PRO A 151 -20.17 -0.84 9.78
CA PRO A 151 -20.01 -0.77 11.24
C PRO A 151 -19.35 -2.01 11.84
N HIS A 152 -19.71 -3.21 11.35
CA HIS A 152 -19.15 -4.48 11.79
C HIS A 152 -17.63 -4.60 11.53
N LEU A 153 -17.10 -3.89 10.52
CA LEU A 153 -15.68 -3.80 10.26
C LEU A 153 -15.03 -2.74 11.15
N ALA A 154 -15.68 -1.57 11.29
CA ALA A 154 -15.19 -0.47 12.11
C ALA A 154 -15.00 -0.89 13.59
N GLU A 155 -15.89 -1.72 14.13
CA GLU A 155 -15.79 -2.26 15.49
C GLU A 155 -14.53 -3.09 15.73
N LYS A 156 -13.92 -3.63 14.66
CA LYS A 156 -12.68 -4.41 14.68
C LYS A 156 -11.42 -3.54 14.62
N ILE A 157 -11.56 -2.22 14.51
CA ILE A 157 -10.43 -1.29 14.46
C ILE A 157 -10.28 -0.60 15.82
N LYS A 158 -9.14 -0.79 16.49
CA LYS A 158 -8.83 -0.15 17.78
C LYS A 158 -8.66 1.37 17.61
N MET A 159 -7.92 1.76 16.59
CA MET A 159 -7.65 3.15 16.24
C MET A 159 -7.22 3.23 14.78
N PHE A 160 -7.63 4.32 14.11
CA PHE A 160 -7.25 4.65 12.75
C PHE A 160 -6.29 5.84 12.76
N PHE A 161 -5.03 5.61 12.39
CA PHE A 161 -4.01 6.62 12.20
C PHE A 161 -3.98 7.08 10.73
N VAL A 162 -4.10 8.40 10.53
CA VAL A 162 -4.26 9.01 9.21
C VAL A 162 -3.02 9.82 8.85
N LEU A 163 -2.19 9.32 7.93
CA LEU A 163 -0.96 9.99 7.48
C LEU A 163 -1.19 10.62 6.10
N GLY A 164 -1.02 11.94 5.95
CA GLY A 164 -1.23 12.63 4.66
C GLY A 164 -2.66 12.43 4.11
N PRO A 165 -3.70 13.04 4.73
CA PRO A 165 -5.09 12.71 4.44
C PRO A 165 -5.50 13.02 3.00
N ALA A 166 -6.00 12.02 2.27
CA ALA A 166 -6.65 12.17 0.97
C ALA A 166 -8.14 11.80 1.11
N TYR A 167 -9.01 12.80 1.25
CA TYR A 167 -10.46 12.61 1.36
C TYR A 167 -11.21 13.45 0.31
N ILE A 168 -10.82 14.72 0.14
CA ILE A 168 -11.29 15.61 -0.92
C ILE A 168 -10.08 16.15 -1.66
N LEU A 169 -9.99 15.86 -2.96
CA LEU A 169 -8.91 16.33 -3.83
C LEU A 169 -9.21 17.69 -4.50
N ARG A 170 -10.24 18.42 -4.05
CA ARG A 170 -10.71 19.67 -4.71
C ARG A 170 -9.63 20.76 -4.83
N THR A 171 -8.70 20.83 -3.89
CA THR A 171 -7.65 21.85 -3.84
C THR A 171 -6.26 21.28 -4.13
N GLY A 172 -6.17 20.02 -4.57
CA GLY A 172 -4.91 19.36 -4.89
C GLY A 172 -4.13 20.13 -5.97
N LYS A 173 -2.89 20.47 -5.67
CA LYS A 173 -1.97 21.12 -6.62
C LYS A 173 -0.87 20.15 -6.98
N GLY A 174 -0.67 19.90 -8.28
CA GLY A 174 0.40 19.04 -8.76
C GLY A 174 0.11 18.55 -10.19
N PRO A 175 1.12 18.44 -11.06
CA PRO A 175 0.92 18.06 -12.46
C PRO A 175 0.17 16.74 -12.62
N VAL A 176 0.42 15.76 -11.73
CA VAL A 176 -0.29 14.48 -11.78
C VAL A 176 -1.73 14.60 -11.26
N LEU A 177 -1.95 15.36 -10.18
CA LEU A 177 -3.31 15.59 -9.68
C LEU A 177 -4.18 16.31 -10.71
N SER A 178 -3.58 17.17 -11.53
CA SER A 178 -4.27 17.85 -12.62
C SER A 178 -4.83 16.89 -13.69
N LEU A 179 -4.24 15.70 -13.87
CA LEU A 179 -4.74 14.69 -14.82
C LEU A 179 -6.13 14.18 -14.42
N PHE A 180 -6.45 14.13 -13.12
CA PHE A 180 -7.77 13.69 -12.64
C PHE A 180 -8.90 14.67 -12.94
N TYR A 181 -8.60 15.91 -13.34
CA TYR A 181 -9.61 16.87 -13.80
C TYR A 181 -9.89 16.79 -15.31
N LEU A 182 -9.17 15.94 -16.05
CA LEU A 182 -9.44 15.74 -17.47
C LEU A 182 -10.75 14.94 -17.67
N PRO A 183 -11.49 15.18 -18.77
CA PRO A 183 -12.63 14.36 -19.14
C PRO A 183 -12.25 12.87 -19.20
N GLY A 184 -13.14 12.00 -18.71
CA GLY A 184 -12.87 10.55 -18.66
C GLY A 184 -12.52 9.93 -20.01
N ALA A 185 -13.02 10.47 -21.12
CA ALA A 185 -12.62 10.05 -22.47
C ALA A 185 -11.13 10.28 -22.75
N ILE A 186 -10.57 11.41 -22.30
CA ILE A 186 -9.14 11.74 -22.46
C ILE A 186 -8.30 10.83 -21.57
N ILE A 187 -8.72 10.63 -20.32
CA ILE A 187 -8.04 9.71 -19.38
C ILE A 187 -7.96 8.30 -19.99
N LYS A 188 -9.06 7.79 -20.56
CA LYS A 188 -9.10 6.47 -21.22
C LYS A 188 -8.20 6.39 -22.46
N VAL A 189 -7.96 7.49 -23.17
CA VAL A 189 -7.01 7.51 -24.29
C VAL A 189 -5.56 7.45 -23.79
N ILE A 190 -5.25 8.18 -22.72
CA ILE A 190 -3.89 8.24 -22.14
C ILE A 190 -3.52 6.91 -21.46
N PHE A 191 -4.37 6.44 -20.54
CA PHE A 191 -4.07 5.31 -19.66
C PHE A 191 -4.65 3.97 -20.14
N ARG A 192 -5.39 3.97 -21.25
CA ARG A 192 -6.16 2.81 -21.74
C ARG A 192 -7.19 2.35 -20.69
N ARG A 193 -7.69 1.12 -20.83
CA ARG A 193 -8.71 0.51 -19.96
C ARG A 193 -8.16 -0.65 -19.11
N LYS A 194 -6.84 -0.71 -18.95
CA LYS A 194 -6.12 -1.77 -18.21
C LYS A 194 -5.23 -1.13 -17.15
N GLU A 195 -4.07 -1.70 -16.86
CA GLU A 195 -3.09 -1.11 -15.95
C GLU A 195 -2.80 0.35 -16.33
N GLY A 196 -3.04 1.27 -15.38
CA GLY A 196 -2.75 2.70 -15.52
C GLY A 196 -1.25 3.04 -15.44
N ALA A 197 -0.37 2.11 -15.82
CA ALA A 197 1.07 2.30 -15.78
C ALA A 197 1.54 3.16 -16.95
N LEU A 198 2.19 4.28 -16.63
CA LEU A 198 2.81 5.16 -17.63
C LEU A 198 4.08 4.55 -18.24
N LEU A 199 4.72 3.62 -17.52
CA LEU A 199 5.97 2.98 -17.92
C LEU A 199 5.84 1.46 -17.87
N GLY A 200 6.28 0.78 -18.93
CA GLY A 200 6.44 -0.67 -18.94
C GLY A 200 7.60 -1.14 -18.07
N TRP A 201 7.70 -2.45 -17.82
CA TRP A 201 8.73 -3.03 -16.95
C TRP A 201 10.16 -2.67 -17.38
N GLU A 202 10.48 -2.82 -18.67
CA GLU A 202 11.82 -2.48 -19.18
C GLU A 202 12.17 -1.00 -18.99
N GLN A 203 11.17 -0.13 -19.15
CA GLN A 203 11.32 1.31 -18.93
C GLN A 203 11.51 1.62 -17.43
N LYS A 204 10.78 0.93 -16.54
CA LYS A 204 10.98 1.03 -15.08
C LYS A 204 12.41 0.61 -14.69
N VAL A 205 12.92 -0.49 -15.25
CA VAL A 205 14.30 -0.95 -15.01
C VAL A 205 15.33 0.05 -15.54
N ALA A 206 15.15 0.55 -16.75
CA ALA A 206 16.03 1.57 -17.33
C ALA A 206 16.02 2.86 -16.50
N LEU A 207 14.84 3.30 -16.06
CA LEU A 207 14.68 4.45 -15.17
C LEU A 207 15.39 4.21 -13.83
N ALA A 208 15.23 3.06 -13.20
CA ALA A 208 15.91 2.74 -11.93
C ALA A 208 17.44 2.78 -12.08
N ARG A 209 17.99 2.26 -13.18
CA ARG A 209 19.42 2.36 -13.50
C ARG A 209 19.87 3.81 -13.70
N ALA A 210 19.08 4.61 -14.41
CA ALA A 210 19.34 6.03 -14.59
C ALA A 210 19.32 6.78 -13.24
N CYS A 211 18.34 6.52 -12.37
CA CYS A 211 18.23 7.14 -11.05
C CYS A 211 19.40 6.79 -10.11
N SER A 212 20.05 5.64 -10.33
CA SER A 212 21.24 5.23 -9.57
C SER A 212 22.51 6.00 -9.96
N CYS A 213 22.49 6.74 -11.07
CA CYS A 213 23.58 7.61 -11.49
C CYS A 213 23.43 8.99 -10.82
N GLN A 214 24.50 9.52 -10.18
CA GLN A 214 24.46 10.80 -9.45
C GLN A 214 23.90 11.99 -10.25
N LEU A 215 24.15 12.06 -11.56
CA LEU A 215 23.70 13.18 -12.39
C LEU A 215 22.19 13.10 -12.69
N LEU A 216 21.70 11.89 -12.97
CA LEU A 216 20.30 11.62 -13.33
C LEU A 216 19.42 11.38 -12.09
N GLY A 217 20.02 11.02 -10.95
CA GLY A 217 19.32 10.86 -9.68
C GLY A 217 18.58 12.12 -9.26
N ARG A 218 19.13 13.32 -9.53
CA ARG A 218 18.45 14.60 -9.28
C ARG A 218 17.13 14.73 -10.06
N LEU A 219 17.09 14.26 -11.30
CA LEU A 219 15.86 14.28 -12.12
C LEU A 219 14.82 13.30 -11.57
N CYS A 220 15.25 12.16 -11.03
CA CYS A 220 14.36 11.19 -10.40
C CYS A 220 13.78 11.72 -9.09
N THR A 221 14.61 12.37 -8.26
CA THR A 221 14.18 13.08 -7.06
C THR A 221 13.12 14.13 -7.40
N ASP A 222 13.33 14.93 -8.45
CA ASP A 222 12.36 15.91 -8.92
C ASP A 222 11.05 15.27 -9.43
N GLY A 223 11.13 14.08 -10.04
CA GLY A 223 9.97 13.29 -10.47
C GLY A 223 9.07 12.84 -9.32
N ILE A 224 9.65 12.36 -8.21
CA ILE A 224 8.90 11.96 -7.01
C ILE A 224 8.07 13.14 -6.46
N PHE A 225 8.61 14.35 -6.51
CA PHE A 225 7.94 15.56 -6.01
C PHE A 225 6.74 16.00 -6.87
N LEU A 226 6.58 15.50 -8.10
CA LEU A 226 5.43 15.81 -8.94
C LEU A 226 4.12 15.18 -8.43
N LEU A 227 4.22 14.14 -7.58
CA LEU A 227 3.10 13.39 -7.00
C LEU A 227 2.77 13.86 -5.58
N GLY A 228 3.77 13.92 -4.70
CA GLY A 228 3.59 14.09 -3.24
C GLY A 228 3.93 15.47 -2.69
N GLY A 229 4.37 16.41 -3.52
CA GLY A 229 4.88 17.71 -3.09
C GLY A 229 6.38 17.69 -2.77
N PHE A 230 6.98 18.88 -2.71
CA PHE A 230 8.44 19.06 -2.71
C PHE A 230 9.00 19.30 -1.31
N ASN A 231 9.85 18.39 -0.82
CA ASN A 231 10.72 18.66 0.32
C ASN A 231 12.10 18.00 0.16
N LYS A 232 12.97 18.63 -0.66
CA LYS A 232 14.35 18.17 -0.90
C LYS A 232 15.20 17.99 0.36
N LYS A 233 14.89 18.69 1.45
CA LYS A 233 15.66 18.60 2.70
C LYS A 233 15.34 17.34 3.51
N ASN A 234 14.28 16.62 3.16
CA ASN A 234 13.75 15.49 3.91
C ASN A 234 13.64 14.21 3.07
N LEU A 235 14.43 14.12 1.99
CA LEU A 235 14.58 12.93 1.16
C LEU A 235 16.05 12.51 1.19
N ASN A 236 16.29 11.23 1.46
CA ASN A 236 17.64 10.64 1.48
C ASN A 236 18.19 10.45 0.06
#